data_AF-A0A7V6R6P6-F1
#
_entry.id   AF-A0A7V6R6P6-F1
#
_cell.length_a   1.000
_cell.length_b   1.000
_cell.length_c   1.000
_cell.angle_alpha   90.00
_cell.angle_beta   90.00
_cell.angle_gamma   90.00
#
_symmetry.space_group_name_H-M   'P 1'
#
loop_
_entity.id
_entity.type
_entity.pdbx_description
1 polymer ?
#
loop_
_entity_poly.entity_id
_entity_poly.type
_entity_poly.pdbx_seq_one_letter_code
_entity_poly.pdbx_strand_id
1 'polypeptide(L)'
;MKKERLDILLVKRGFFSSREKARSSIMAGAVLVDGNREDKPGAKVAEDADIVIKENINPYVSRGGLKLEKALKEFNIRLDGKTAIDVGASTGGFTDCMLKNGAKKVFAIDVGYGQLAWELRNDERVVCMERTNIRYVKPEDIGVAADFATVDVSFISLKKVLPVLMDLLNEDGEVVCLIKPQFEAGREKVGKHGVVRDKEVHREVIEDIIGFARETGFSVKALSYSPIKGPEGNIEYFTYLSKKPGNASFNITEDFIASVVEESHRELDK
;
A
#
# COMPACT_ATOMS: atom_id res chain seq x y z
N MET A 1 -11.00 -5.39 39.59
CA MET A 1 -9.84 -4.99 38.77
C MET A 1 -10.24 -3.88 37.83
N LYS A 2 -9.46 -2.79 37.80
CA LYS A 2 -9.66 -1.69 36.87
C LYS A 2 -9.20 -2.15 35.48
N LYS A 3 -10.02 -1.93 34.46
CA LYS A 3 -9.71 -2.29 33.07
C LYS A 3 -9.50 -1.05 32.24
N GLU A 4 -8.48 -1.07 31.39
CA GLU A 4 -8.11 0.04 30.50
C GLU A 4 -8.04 -0.47 29.05
N ARG A 5 -8.23 0.43 28.09
CA ARG A 5 -8.07 0.05 26.68
C ARG A 5 -6.61 -0.28 26.41
N LEU A 6 -6.36 -1.37 25.71
CA LEU A 6 -5.02 -1.87 25.43
C LEU A 6 -4.15 -0.78 24.76
N ASP A 7 -4.66 -0.08 23.75
CA ASP A 7 -3.92 1.01 23.09
C ASP A 7 -3.48 2.15 24.01
N ILE A 8 -4.26 2.46 25.05
CA ILE A 8 -3.94 3.47 26.06
C ILE A 8 -2.95 2.87 27.07
N LEU A 9 -3.23 1.66 27.56
CA LEU A 9 -2.41 0.98 28.56
C LEU A 9 -0.98 0.77 28.08
N LEU A 10 -0.80 0.41 26.81
CA LEU A 10 0.53 0.21 26.21
C LEU A 10 1.38 1.49 26.19
N VAL A 11 0.76 2.64 25.90
CA VAL A 11 1.46 3.93 25.95
C VAL A 11 1.74 4.34 27.39
N LYS A 12 0.75 4.19 28.27
CA LYS A 12 0.86 4.52 29.69
C LYS A 12 1.95 3.71 30.40
N ARG A 13 2.15 2.45 30.02
CA ARG A 13 3.24 1.58 30.51
C ARG A 13 4.57 1.76 29.77
N GLY A 14 4.65 2.68 28.80
CA GLY A 14 5.89 3.01 28.11
C GLY A 14 6.32 2.05 27.00
N PHE A 15 5.48 1.10 26.59
CA PHE A 15 5.80 0.18 25.49
C PHE A 15 5.87 0.86 24.13
N PHE A 16 5.13 1.96 23.93
CA PHE A 16 5.13 2.73 22.69
C PHE A 16 5.11 4.23 22.95
N SER A 17 5.73 4.99 22.06
CA SER A 17 5.81 6.45 22.14
C SER A 17 4.50 7.17 21.77
N SER A 18 3.55 6.49 21.13
CA SER A 18 2.25 7.06 20.77
C SER A 18 1.16 6.00 20.69
N ARG A 19 -0.11 6.44 20.84
CA ARG A 19 -1.27 5.55 20.68
C ARG A 19 -1.34 4.96 19.28
N GLU A 20 -0.90 5.69 18.27
CA GLU A 20 -0.95 5.24 16.88
C GLU A 20 0.02 4.09 16.62
N LYS A 21 1.25 4.17 17.16
CA LYS A 21 2.20 3.05 17.15
C LYS A 21 1.66 1.84 17.91
N ALA A 22 1.11 2.05 19.11
CA ALA A 22 0.48 0.98 19.88
C ALA A 22 -0.65 0.29 19.11
N ARG A 23 -1.55 1.06 18.47
CA ARG A 23 -2.63 0.51 17.63
C ARG A 23 -2.08 -0.29 16.46
N SER A 24 -1.06 0.23 15.78
CA SER A 24 -0.40 -0.46 14.66
C SER A 24 0.17 -1.81 15.09
N SER A 25 0.89 -1.86 16.21
CA SER A 25 1.49 -3.10 16.72
C SER A 25 0.46 -4.10 17.25
N ILE A 26 -0.64 -3.64 17.87
CA ILE A 26 -1.78 -4.49 18.25
C ILE A 26 -2.40 -5.11 16.99
N MET A 27 -2.73 -4.29 15.99
CA MET A 27 -3.32 -4.74 14.73
C MET A 27 -2.37 -5.63 13.92
N ALA A 28 -1.06 -5.49 14.11
CA ALA A 28 -0.04 -6.38 13.54
C ALA A 28 0.08 -7.72 14.30
N GLY A 29 -0.63 -7.90 15.42
CA GLY A 29 -0.55 -9.11 16.23
C GLY A 29 0.72 -9.24 17.06
N ALA A 30 1.44 -8.14 17.27
CA ALA A 30 2.68 -8.11 18.02
C ALA A 30 2.46 -8.05 19.53
N VAL A 31 1.20 -7.89 19.99
CA VAL A 31 0.88 -7.73 21.41
C VAL A 31 0.24 -9.01 21.95
N LEU A 32 0.87 -9.60 22.97
CA LEU A 32 0.32 -10.66 23.78
C LEU A 32 -0.16 -10.08 25.12
N VAL A 33 -1.36 -10.46 25.53
CA VAL A 33 -1.94 -10.14 26.84
C VAL A 33 -2.25 -11.46 27.55
N ASP A 34 -1.64 -11.69 28.71
CA ASP A 34 -1.76 -12.93 29.49
C ASP A 34 -1.52 -14.18 28.61
N GLY A 35 -0.49 -14.11 27.76
CA GLY A 35 -0.08 -15.18 26.84
C GLY A 35 -0.91 -15.31 25.55
N ASN A 36 -1.99 -14.54 25.37
CA ASN A 36 -2.87 -14.60 24.20
C ASN A 36 -2.65 -13.41 23.26
N ARG A 37 -2.69 -13.65 21.94
CA ARG A 37 -2.62 -12.57 20.94
C ARG A 37 -3.87 -11.71 21.00
N GLU A 38 -3.69 -10.42 21.15
CA GLU A 38 -4.77 -9.43 21.07
C GLU A 38 -4.57 -8.57 19.82
N ASP A 39 -5.61 -8.47 19.00
CA ASP A 39 -5.59 -7.74 17.71
C ASP A 39 -6.52 -6.51 17.70
N LYS A 40 -7.25 -6.27 18.80
CA LYS A 40 -8.17 -5.15 18.96
C LYS A 40 -7.58 -4.08 19.85
N PRO A 41 -7.23 -2.90 19.31
CA PRO A 41 -6.65 -1.84 20.13
C PRO A 41 -7.59 -1.31 21.22
N GLY A 42 -8.90 -1.41 21.00
CA GLY A 42 -9.93 -1.03 21.96
C GLY A 42 -10.26 -2.08 23.02
N ALA A 43 -9.60 -3.25 23.02
CA ALA A 43 -9.85 -4.30 24.00
C ALA A 43 -9.59 -3.78 25.42
N LYS A 44 -10.53 -4.03 26.33
CA LYS A 44 -10.40 -3.65 27.74
C LYS A 44 -9.68 -4.76 28.51
N VAL A 45 -8.42 -4.54 28.82
CA VAL A 45 -7.56 -5.48 29.54
C VAL A 45 -7.33 -4.98 30.96
N ALA A 46 -6.90 -5.86 31.86
CA ALA A 46 -6.61 -5.47 33.23
C ALA A 46 -5.40 -4.52 33.29
N GLU A 47 -5.43 -3.51 34.16
CA GLU A 47 -4.30 -2.57 34.32
C GLU A 47 -3.01 -3.23 34.80
N ASP A 48 -3.06 -4.47 35.31
CA ASP A 48 -1.98 -5.33 35.79
C ASP A 48 -1.76 -6.59 34.93
N ALA A 49 -2.46 -6.73 33.79
CA ALA A 49 -2.27 -7.85 32.86
C ALA A 49 -0.80 -8.00 32.44
N ASP A 50 -0.34 -9.23 32.23
CA ASP A 50 0.99 -9.48 31.70
C ASP A 50 1.01 -9.13 30.21
N ILE A 51 1.93 -8.26 29.81
CA ILE A 51 2.00 -7.73 28.44
C ILE A 51 3.37 -8.01 27.88
N VAL A 52 3.39 -8.78 26.80
CA VAL A 52 4.60 -9.03 26.02
C VAL A 52 4.43 -8.42 24.65
N ILE A 53 5.33 -7.50 24.32
CA ILE A 53 5.46 -6.95 22.97
C ILE A 53 6.48 -7.82 22.24
N LYS A 54 6.00 -8.61 21.28
CA LYS A 54 6.89 -9.21 20.29
C LYS A 54 7.58 -8.06 19.56
N GLU A 55 8.89 -8.21 19.30
CA GLU A 55 9.64 -7.23 18.52
C GLU A 55 8.82 -6.79 17.30
N ASN A 56 8.78 -5.48 17.07
CA ASN A 56 7.91 -4.88 16.08
C ASN A 56 8.25 -5.47 14.70
N ILE A 57 7.45 -6.45 14.26
CA ILE A 57 7.68 -7.23 13.02
C ILE A 57 7.64 -6.32 11.79
N ASN A 58 6.99 -5.15 11.89
CA ASN A 58 6.92 -4.21 10.79
C ASN A 58 8.12 -3.26 10.83
N PRO A 59 9.09 -3.38 9.89
CA PRO A 59 10.23 -2.49 9.85
C PRO A 59 9.87 -1.09 9.35
N TYR A 60 8.62 -0.84 8.93
CA TYR A 60 8.19 0.41 8.31
C TYR A 60 7.30 1.27 9.20
N VAL A 61 7.23 2.58 8.91
CA VAL A 61 6.36 3.55 9.64
C VAL A 61 4.87 3.18 9.64
N SER A 62 4.41 2.37 8.68
CA SER A 62 3.03 1.89 8.63
C SER A 62 2.93 0.52 7.97
N ARG A 63 1.77 -0.14 8.11
CA ARG A 63 1.51 -1.45 7.48
C ARG A 63 1.58 -1.42 5.95
N GLY A 64 1.47 -0.23 5.35
CA GLY A 64 1.64 -0.07 3.89
C GLY A 64 3.00 -0.57 3.43
N GLY A 65 4.07 -0.33 4.19
CA GLY A 65 5.41 -0.76 3.79
C GLY A 65 5.56 -2.26 3.56
N LEU A 66 4.85 -3.09 4.33
CA LEU A 66 4.81 -4.55 4.15
C LEU A 66 4.19 -4.96 2.80
N LYS A 67 3.21 -4.18 2.31
CA LYS A 67 2.60 -4.45 1.01
C LYS A 67 3.63 -4.23 -0.10
N LEU A 68 4.29 -3.07 -0.11
CA LEU A 68 5.30 -2.76 -1.11
C LEU A 68 6.50 -3.71 -1.00
N GLU A 69 6.92 -4.08 0.22
CA GLU A 69 8.01 -5.03 0.42
C GLU A 69 7.73 -6.38 -0.26
N LYS A 70 6.51 -6.92 -0.13
CA LYS A 70 6.10 -8.13 -0.87
C LYS A 70 6.26 -7.91 -2.37
N ALA A 71 5.71 -6.82 -2.90
CA ALA A 71 5.77 -6.53 -4.33
C ALA A 71 7.21 -6.39 -4.86
N LEU A 72 8.10 -5.71 -4.12
CA LEU A 72 9.51 -5.58 -4.50
C LEU A 72 10.22 -6.93 -4.56
N LYS A 73 9.99 -7.80 -3.57
CA LYS A 73 10.57 -9.15 -3.52
C LYS A 73 10.02 -10.05 -4.63
N GLU A 74 8.70 -10.10 -4.77
CA GLU A 74 8.01 -10.99 -5.71
C GLU A 74 8.28 -10.61 -7.16
N PHE A 75 8.32 -9.31 -7.47
CA PHE A 75 8.58 -8.80 -8.81
C PHE A 75 10.07 -8.55 -9.07
N ASN A 76 10.94 -8.85 -8.10
CA ASN A 76 12.39 -8.67 -8.18
C ASN A 76 12.80 -7.23 -8.59
N ILE A 77 12.14 -6.24 -7.99
CA ILE A 77 12.36 -4.82 -8.27
C ILE A 77 13.53 -4.32 -7.45
N ARG A 78 14.46 -3.61 -8.11
CA ARG A 78 15.58 -2.92 -7.47
C ARG A 78 15.35 -1.42 -7.49
N LEU A 79 15.59 -0.76 -6.36
CA LEU A 79 15.42 0.68 -6.17
C LEU A 79 16.73 1.42 -5.92
N ASP A 80 17.86 0.71 -5.87
CA ASP A 80 19.19 1.30 -5.66
C ASP A 80 19.47 2.45 -6.62
N GLY A 81 19.63 3.65 -6.07
CA GLY A 81 19.95 4.86 -6.82
C GLY A 81 18.77 5.48 -7.59
N LYS A 82 17.58 4.85 -7.57
CA LYS A 82 16.41 5.32 -8.33
C LYS A 82 15.75 6.55 -7.71
N THR A 83 15.23 7.42 -8.56
CA THR A 83 14.27 8.47 -8.19
C THR A 83 12.86 7.91 -8.31
N ALA A 84 12.09 7.99 -7.23
CA ALA A 84 10.76 7.39 -7.16
C ALA A 84 9.65 8.41 -6.83
N ILE A 85 8.43 8.06 -7.19
CA ILE A 85 7.20 8.79 -6.82
C ILE A 85 6.33 7.86 -5.96
N ASP A 86 5.86 8.34 -4.82
CA ASP A 86 4.88 7.66 -3.97
C ASP A 86 3.53 8.39 -4.07
N VAL A 87 2.58 7.83 -4.82
CA VAL A 87 1.24 8.41 -4.99
C VAL A 87 0.29 7.85 -3.93
N GLY A 88 -0.19 8.72 -3.05
CA GLY A 88 -0.98 8.34 -1.88
C GLY A 88 -0.10 8.00 -0.68
N ALA A 89 0.97 8.76 -0.48
CA ALA A 89 2.01 8.46 0.52
C ALA A 89 1.45 8.27 1.94
N SER A 90 0.38 8.98 2.30
CA SER A 90 -0.30 8.90 3.60
C SER A 90 0.69 9.05 4.76
N THR A 91 0.78 8.04 5.63
CA THR A 91 1.76 7.98 6.74
C THR A 91 3.20 7.75 6.28
N GLY A 92 3.41 7.34 5.02
CA GLY A 92 4.71 7.17 4.39
C GLY A 92 5.23 5.73 4.36
N GLY A 93 4.35 4.72 4.50
CA GLY A 93 4.78 3.31 4.54
C GLY A 93 5.52 2.86 3.27
N PHE A 94 5.04 3.27 2.10
CA PHE A 94 5.66 2.95 0.82
C PHE A 94 6.95 3.76 0.62
N THR A 95 6.91 5.08 0.88
CA THR A 95 8.09 5.94 0.93
C THR A 95 9.23 5.34 1.77
N ASP A 96 8.96 4.96 3.02
CA ASP A 96 9.94 4.33 3.92
C ASP A 96 10.49 3.02 3.36
N CYS A 97 9.61 2.19 2.79
CA CYS A 97 10.02 0.96 2.11
C CYS A 97 10.96 1.22 0.92
N MET A 98 10.67 2.22 0.10
CA MET A 98 11.54 2.58 -1.02
C MET A 98 12.91 3.09 -0.56
N LEU A 99 12.94 3.98 0.45
CA LEU A 99 14.19 4.51 1.00
C LEU A 99 15.08 3.42 1.61
N LYS A 100 14.49 2.48 2.35
CA LYS A 100 15.20 1.33 2.94
C LYS A 100 15.72 0.35 1.88
N ASN A 101 15.12 0.33 0.69
CA ASN A 101 15.55 -0.46 -0.45
C ASN A 101 16.43 0.34 -1.44
N GLY A 102 17.02 1.45 -1.01
CA GLY A 102 18.07 2.14 -1.76
C GLY A 102 17.60 3.26 -2.68
N ALA A 103 16.31 3.64 -2.66
CA ALA A 103 15.85 4.79 -3.42
C ALA A 103 16.64 6.05 -3.04
N LYS A 104 17.16 6.75 -4.05
CA LYS A 104 17.95 7.97 -3.89
C LYS A 104 17.09 9.16 -3.50
N LYS A 105 15.87 9.22 -4.06
CA LYS A 105 14.94 10.32 -3.85
C LYS A 105 13.50 9.81 -3.99
N VAL A 106 12.59 10.27 -3.14
CA VAL A 106 11.16 9.92 -3.20
C VAL A 106 10.30 11.18 -3.16
N PHE A 107 9.45 11.37 -4.17
CA PHE A 107 8.40 12.40 -4.14
C PHE A 107 7.15 11.81 -3.51
N ALA A 108 6.88 12.17 -2.26
CA ALA A 108 5.75 11.68 -1.48
C ALA A 108 4.53 12.57 -1.70
N ILE A 109 3.62 12.15 -2.58
CA ILE A 109 2.46 12.92 -3.04
C ILE A 109 1.22 12.45 -2.29
N ASP A 110 0.52 13.38 -1.63
CA ASP A 110 -0.76 13.09 -0.97
C ASP A 110 -1.72 14.29 -1.03
N VAL A 111 -3.01 14.00 -1.09
CA VAL A 111 -4.08 15.02 -1.02
C VAL A 111 -4.34 15.48 0.42
N GLY A 112 -3.98 14.67 1.40
CA GLY A 112 -4.04 14.96 2.82
C GLY A 112 -2.97 15.97 3.26
N TYR A 113 -3.02 16.30 4.56
CA TYR A 113 -2.11 17.25 5.18
C TYR A 113 -1.67 16.74 6.55
N GLY A 114 -0.38 16.87 6.86
CA GLY A 114 0.18 16.48 8.14
C GLY A 114 0.16 14.97 8.40
N GLN A 115 0.12 14.14 7.36
CA GLN A 115 0.00 12.68 7.50
C GLN A 115 1.36 12.00 7.51
N LEU A 116 2.31 12.51 6.72
CA LEU A 116 3.62 11.89 6.55
C LEU A 116 4.38 11.86 7.88
N ALA A 117 4.93 10.69 8.24
CA ALA A 117 5.68 10.49 9.47
C ALA A 117 6.82 11.52 9.60
N TRP A 118 7.03 12.02 10.81
CA TRP A 118 7.98 13.10 11.09
C TRP A 118 9.40 12.80 10.59
N GLU A 119 9.87 11.57 10.78
CA GLU A 119 11.20 11.13 10.32
C GLU A 119 11.34 11.19 8.80
N LEU A 120 10.30 10.79 8.05
CA LEU A 120 10.31 10.85 6.58
C LEU A 120 10.19 12.28 6.07
N ARG A 121 9.40 13.14 6.76
CA ARG A 121 9.29 14.55 6.39
C ARG A 121 10.63 15.29 6.49
N ASN A 122 11.49 14.87 7.42
CA ASN A 122 12.80 15.47 7.64
C ASN A 122 13.94 14.71 6.93
N ASP A 123 13.66 13.63 6.20
CA ASP A 123 14.66 12.93 5.41
C ASP A 123 14.97 13.74 4.14
N GLU A 124 16.24 14.07 3.92
CA GLU A 124 16.68 14.89 2.77
C GLU A 124 16.38 14.26 1.41
N ARG A 125 16.15 12.95 1.38
CA ARG A 125 15.78 12.20 0.16
C ARG A 125 14.30 12.31 -0.16
N VAL A 126 13.48 12.84 0.76
CA VAL A 126 12.02 12.92 0.59
C VAL A 126 11.59 14.33 0.21
N VAL A 127 10.82 14.44 -0.87
CA VAL A 127 10.10 15.66 -1.23
C VAL A 127 8.64 15.48 -0.86
N CYS A 128 8.22 16.14 0.22
CA CYS A 128 6.85 16.07 0.72
C CYS A 128 5.93 17.00 -0.09
N MET A 129 5.02 16.40 -0.86
CA MET A 129 4.03 17.09 -1.69
C MET A 129 2.61 16.82 -1.15
N GLU A 130 2.31 17.38 0.02
CA GLU A 130 0.98 17.32 0.63
C GLU A 130 -0.01 18.29 -0.03
N ARG A 131 -1.31 18.10 0.23
CA ARG A 131 -2.40 18.85 -0.42
C ARG A 131 -2.30 18.87 -1.94
N THR A 132 -1.68 17.85 -2.51
CA THR A 132 -1.38 17.76 -3.94
C THR A 132 -2.15 16.59 -4.53
N ASN A 133 -3.02 16.89 -5.50
CA ASN A 133 -3.72 15.85 -6.23
C ASN A 133 -2.88 15.43 -7.44
N ILE A 134 -2.46 14.16 -7.46
CA ILE A 134 -1.64 13.58 -8.54
C ILE A 134 -2.19 13.89 -9.93
N ARG A 135 -3.52 13.99 -10.10
CA ARG A 135 -4.18 14.27 -11.38
C ARG A 135 -3.75 15.58 -12.05
N TYR A 136 -3.17 16.49 -11.28
CA TYR A 136 -2.77 17.83 -11.73
C TYR A 136 -1.27 18.07 -11.65
N VAL A 137 -0.50 17.08 -11.19
CA VAL A 137 0.95 17.15 -11.13
C VAL A 137 1.51 17.06 -12.53
N LYS A 138 2.47 17.92 -12.84
CA LYS A 138 3.14 17.98 -14.13
C LYS A 138 4.64 17.68 -14.00
N PRO A 139 5.33 17.35 -15.09
CA PRO A 139 6.77 17.11 -15.06
C PRO A 139 7.57 18.26 -14.43
N GLU A 140 7.12 19.50 -14.59
CA GLU A 140 7.78 20.68 -14.01
C GLU A 140 7.69 20.73 -12.48
N ASP A 141 6.64 20.17 -11.88
CA ASP A 141 6.47 20.12 -10.41
C ASP A 141 7.46 19.14 -9.75
N ILE A 142 7.85 18.09 -10.49
CA ILE A 142 8.83 17.08 -10.05
C ILE A 142 10.26 17.52 -10.44
N GLY A 143 10.40 18.16 -11.61
CA GLY A 143 11.66 18.68 -12.15
C GLY A 143 12.64 17.62 -12.66
N VAL A 144 12.29 16.33 -12.54
CA VAL A 144 13.07 15.18 -13.02
C VAL A 144 12.13 14.04 -13.38
N ALA A 145 12.43 13.32 -14.46
CA ALA A 145 11.68 12.13 -14.81
C ALA A 145 12.03 10.98 -13.83
N ALA A 146 11.01 10.39 -13.21
CA ALA A 146 11.21 9.33 -12.23
C ALA A 146 11.49 7.96 -12.87
N ASP A 147 12.26 7.13 -12.18
CA ASP A 147 12.57 5.75 -12.58
C ASP A 147 11.51 4.75 -12.11
N PHE A 148 10.79 5.11 -11.04
CA PHE A 148 9.83 4.23 -10.39
C PHE A 148 8.66 5.01 -9.82
N ALA A 149 7.46 4.44 -9.83
CA ALA A 149 6.32 4.99 -9.12
C ALA A 149 5.54 3.91 -8.38
N THR A 150 4.94 4.29 -7.25
CA THR A 150 3.97 3.48 -6.53
C THR A 150 2.63 4.19 -6.45
N VAL A 151 1.53 3.42 -6.48
CA VAL A 151 0.18 3.97 -6.35
C VAL A 151 -0.61 3.19 -5.29
N ASP A 152 -0.87 3.83 -4.15
CA ASP A 152 -1.73 3.33 -3.06
C ASP A 152 -2.81 4.37 -2.70
N VAL A 153 -3.69 4.69 -3.66
CA VAL A 153 -4.73 5.70 -3.49
C VAL A 153 -6.07 5.10 -3.09
N SER A 154 -6.94 5.92 -2.51
CA SER A 154 -8.31 5.54 -2.14
C SER A 154 -9.31 6.54 -2.72
N PHE A 155 -10.55 6.10 -2.96
CA PHE A 155 -11.64 6.95 -3.50
C PHE A 155 -11.39 7.51 -4.91
N ILE A 156 -10.45 6.95 -5.65
CA ILE A 156 -10.14 7.30 -7.03
C ILE A 156 -9.72 6.04 -7.79
N SER A 157 -10.11 5.96 -9.05
CA SER A 157 -9.71 4.90 -9.97
C SER A 157 -8.28 5.13 -10.49
N LEU A 158 -7.51 4.05 -10.63
CA LEU A 158 -6.22 4.04 -11.31
C LEU A 158 -6.30 4.61 -12.74
N LYS A 159 -7.47 4.53 -13.39
CA LYS A 159 -7.70 5.11 -14.73
C LYS A 159 -7.49 6.63 -14.78
N LYS A 160 -7.55 7.32 -13.64
CA LYS A 160 -7.28 8.77 -13.53
C LYS A 160 -5.83 9.09 -13.14
N VAL A 161 -5.06 8.09 -12.73
CA VAL A 161 -3.69 8.26 -12.21
C VAL A 161 -2.67 7.79 -13.24
N LEU A 162 -2.89 6.63 -13.87
CA LEU A 162 -1.95 6.03 -14.83
C LEU A 162 -1.55 6.96 -15.99
N PRO A 163 -2.47 7.73 -16.62
CA PRO A 163 -2.08 8.64 -17.69
C PRO A 163 -1.11 9.72 -17.22
N VAL A 164 -1.26 10.24 -16.00
CA VAL A 164 -0.35 11.25 -15.46
C VAL A 164 1.03 10.64 -15.19
N LEU A 165 1.08 9.40 -14.70
CA LEU A 165 2.37 8.74 -14.47
C LEU A 165 3.15 8.51 -15.77
N MET A 166 2.48 8.34 -16.92
CA MET A 166 3.18 8.27 -18.21
C MET A 166 3.99 9.54 -18.50
N ASP A 167 3.50 10.71 -18.08
CA ASP A 167 4.20 11.99 -18.28
C ASP A 167 5.34 12.19 -17.27
N LEU A 168 5.21 11.64 -16.05
CA LEU A 168 6.18 11.83 -14.96
C LEU A 168 7.35 10.84 -14.97
N LEU A 169 7.22 9.71 -15.66
CA LEU A 169 8.22 8.64 -15.71
C LEU A 169 9.18 8.80 -16.90
N ASN A 170 10.43 8.36 -16.72
CA ASN A 170 11.35 8.20 -17.84
C ASN A 170 10.95 7.01 -18.75
N GLU A 171 11.63 6.83 -19.88
CA GLU A 171 11.26 5.81 -20.88
C GLU A 171 11.36 4.36 -20.35
N ASP A 172 12.29 4.11 -19.42
CA ASP A 172 12.46 2.83 -18.73
C ASP A 172 11.71 2.76 -17.40
N GLY A 173 10.85 3.75 -17.12
CA GLY A 173 10.17 3.90 -15.85
C GLY A 173 9.18 2.78 -15.57
N GLU A 174 9.10 2.37 -14.32
CA GLU A 174 8.27 1.25 -13.89
C GLU A 174 7.29 1.66 -12.78
N VAL A 175 6.16 0.96 -12.66
CA VAL A 175 5.11 1.32 -11.71
C VAL A 175 4.58 0.09 -10.99
N VAL A 176 4.43 0.18 -9.67
CA VAL A 176 3.64 -0.78 -8.90
C VAL A 176 2.37 -0.10 -8.39
N CYS A 177 1.22 -0.59 -8.84
CA CYS A 177 -0.09 -0.06 -8.44
C CYS A 177 -0.86 -1.06 -7.58
N LEU A 178 -1.54 -0.58 -6.54
CA LEU A 178 -2.59 -1.32 -5.86
C LEU A 178 -3.92 -1.14 -6.58
N ILE A 179 -4.45 -2.24 -7.12
CA ILE A 179 -5.82 -2.36 -7.61
C ILE A 179 -6.70 -2.67 -6.41
N LYS A 180 -7.68 -1.79 -6.17
CA LYS A 180 -8.60 -1.88 -5.03
C LYS A 180 -10.03 -2.04 -5.57
N PRO A 181 -10.58 -3.27 -5.63
CA PRO A 181 -11.90 -3.53 -6.22
C PRO A 181 -13.00 -2.56 -5.76
N GLN A 182 -13.01 -2.19 -4.48
CA GLN A 182 -13.99 -1.26 -3.91
C GLN A 182 -13.96 0.17 -4.47
N PHE A 183 -12.88 0.58 -5.15
CA PHE A 183 -12.75 1.91 -5.77
C PHE A 183 -12.78 1.87 -7.30
N GLU A 184 -12.70 0.67 -7.88
CA GLU A 184 -12.72 0.46 -9.33
C GLU A 184 -14.05 -0.10 -9.83
N ALA A 185 -14.70 -0.96 -9.03
CA ALA A 185 -15.98 -1.54 -9.37
C ALA A 185 -17.11 -0.49 -9.40
N GLY A 186 -18.12 -0.75 -10.25
CA GLY A 186 -19.35 0.02 -10.27
C GLY A 186 -20.05 0.01 -8.90
N ARG A 187 -20.78 1.09 -8.58
CA ARG A 187 -21.43 1.28 -7.26
C ARG A 187 -22.36 0.13 -6.89
N GLU A 188 -22.98 -0.49 -7.89
CA GLU A 188 -23.88 -1.63 -7.77
C GLU A 188 -23.19 -2.94 -7.39
N LYS A 189 -21.88 -3.07 -7.64
CA LYS A 189 -21.07 -4.25 -7.33
C LYS A 189 -20.36 -4.15 -5.97
N VAL A 190 -20.48 -3.01 -5.29
CA VAL A 190 -19.90 -2.78 -3.97
C VAL A 190 -20.91 -3.13 -2.88
N GLY A 191 -20.56 -4.13 -2.06
CA GLY A 191 -21.43 -4.64 -0.99
C GLY A 191 -21.56 -3.70 0.22
N LYS A 192 -22.26 -4.20 1.25
CA LYS A 192 -22.39 -3.50 2.55
C LYS A 192 -21.01 -3.15 3.11
N HIS A 193 -20.90 -1.97 3.72
CA HIS A 193 -19.65 -1.43 4.29
C HIS A 193 -18.53 -1.19 3.26
N GLY A 194 -18.83 -1.13 1.96
CA GLY A 194 -17.81 -0.86 0.96
C GLY A 194 -16.89 -2.06 0.67
N VAL A 195 -17.38 -3.28 0.94
CA VAL A 195 -16.60 -4.51 0.75
C VAL A 195 -17.06 -5.25 -0.49
N VAL A 196 -16.11 -5.56 -1.37
CA VAL A 196 -16.31 -6.45 -2.52
C VAL A 196 -15.90 -7.86 -2.09
N ARG A 197 -16.82 -8.81 -2.23
CA ARG A 197 -16.61 -10.22 -1.86
C ARG A 197 -16.72 -11.19 -3.02
N ASP A 198 -17.37 -10.74 -4.09
CA ASP A 198 -17.60 -11.57 -5.26
C ASP A 198 -16.31 -11.66 -6.08
N LYS A 199 -15.82 -12.88 -6.26
CA LYS A 199 -14.60 -13.17 -7.00
C LYS A 199 -14.70 -12.72 -8.46
N GLU A 200 -15.88 -12.80 -9.06
CA GLU A 200 -16.07 -12.38 -10.45
C GLU A 200 -15.90 -10.87 -10.58
N VAL A 201 -16.39 -10.09 -9.61
CA VAL A 201 -16.14 -8.63 -9.58
C VAL A 201 -14.65 -8.32 -9.45
N HIS A 202 -13.89 -9.12 -8.69
CA HIS A 202 -12.44 -8.94 -8.58
C HIS A 202 -11.75 -9.21 -9.91
N ARG A 203 -12.14 -10.27 -10.63
CA ARG A 203 -11.61 -10.61 -11.96
C ARG A 203 -11.90 -9.51 -12.97
N GLU A 204 -13.15 -9.09 -13.07
CA GLU A 204 -13.59 -8.01 -13.97
C GLU A 204 -12.81 -6.71 -13.73
N VAL A 205 -12.62 -6.33 -12.45
CA VAL A 205 -11.84 -5.13 -12.11
C VAL A 205 -10.38 -5.27 -12.55
N ILE A 206 -9.76 -6.42 -12.30
CA ILE A 206 -8.35 -6.63 -12.68
C ILE A 206 -8.21 -6.58 -14.20
N GLU A 207 -9.08 -7.25 -14.94
CA GLU A 207 -9.12 -7.23 -16.41
C GLU A 207 -9.29 -5.82 -16.96
N ASP A 208 -10.23 -5.06 -16.41
CA ASP A 208 -10.52 -3.68 -16.79
C ASP A 208 -9.31 -2.75 -16.58
N ILE A 209 -8.64 -2.86 -15.43
CA ILE A 209 -7.45 -2.05 -15.13
C ILE A 209 -6.24 -2.46 -15.97
N ILE A 210 -6.03 -3.77 -16.19
CA ILE A 210 -4.95 -4.27 -17.05
C ILE A 210 -5.17 -3.84 -18.50
N GLY A 211 -6.41 -3.94 -18.99
CA GLY A 211 -6.79 -3.46 -20.33
C GLY A 211 -6.51 -1.97 -20.47
N PHE A 212 -6.98 -1.16 -19.53
CA PHE A 212 -6.75 0.28 -19.55
C PHE A 212 -5.26 0.66 -19.44
N ALA A 213 -4.47 -0.05 -18.64
CA ALA A 213 -3.04 0.19 -18.54
C ALA A 213 -2.34 -0.03 -19.89
N ARG A 214 -2.71 -1.09 -20.62
CA ARG A 214 -2.22 -1.37 -21.98
C ARG A 214 -2.63 -0.27 -22.96
N GLU A 215 -3.89 0.16 -22.94
CA GLU A 215 -4.38 1.27 -23.77
C GLU A 215 -3.66 2.60 -23.50
N THR A 216 -3.27 2.83 -22.25
CA THR A 216 -2.50 4.01 -21.83
C THR A 216 -1.03 3.95 -22.27
N GLY A 217 -0.55 2.78 -22.74
CA GLY A 217 0.81 2.58 -23.25
C GLY A 217 1.75 1.81 -22.32
N PHE A 218 1.27 1.31 -21.17
CA PHE A 218 2.08 0.47 -20.28
C PHE A 218 2.15 -0.97 -20.78
N SER A 219 3.33 -1.58 -20.65
CA SER A 219 3.50 -3.03 -20.67
C SER A 219 3.23 -3.59 -19.28
N VAL A 220 2.42 -4.64 -19.18
CA VAL A 220 2.10 -5.29 -17.91
C VAL A 220 3.11 -6.41 -17.66
N LYS A 221 3.90 -6.29 -16.58
CA LYS A 221 4.99 -7.22 -16.23
C LYS A 221 4.53 -8.34 -15.30
N ALA A 222 3.70 -8.02 -14.32
CA ALA A 222 3.22 -8.98 -13.33
C ALA A 222 1.88 -8.55 -12.69
N LEU A 223 1.21 -9.52 -12.08
CA LEU A 223 0.03 -9.35 -11.25
C LEU A 223 0.16 -10.27 -10.03
N SER A 224 -0.19 -9.76 -8.85
CA SER A 224 -0.24 -10.51 -7.59
C SER A 224 -1.31 -9.91 -6.66
N TYR A 225 -1.36 -10.33 -5.40
CA TYR A 225 -2.24 -9.80 -4.37
C TYR A 225 -1.47 -9.25 -3.16
N SER A 226 -2.04 -8.25 -2.49
CA SER A 226 -1.51 -7.68 -1.25
C SER A 226 -1.43 -8.76 -0.16
N PRO A 227 -0.37 -8.81 0.66
CA PRO A 227 -0.26 -9.79 1.75
C PRO A 227 -1.24 -9.52 2.89
N ILE A 228 -1.84 -8.34 2.91
CA ILE A 228 -2.80 -7.90 3.93
C ILE A 228 -4.03 -7.32 3.26
N LYS A 229 -5.19 -7.51 3.90
CA LYS A 229 -6.44 -6.87 3.50
C LYS A 229 -6.42 -5.36 3.79
N GLY A 230 -7.19 -4.61 3.02
CA GLY A 230 -7.51 -3.22 3.30
C GLY A 230 -8.24 -3.05 4.65
N PRO A 231 -8.37 -1.81 5.15
CA PRO A 231 -8.94 -1.55 6.49
C PRO A 231 -10.32 -2.18 6.73
N GLU A 232 -11.20 -2.16 5.71
CA GLU A 232 -12.55 -2.72 5.75
C GLU A 232 -12.60 -4.22 5.39
N GLY A 233 -11.44 -4.86 5.19
CA GLY A 233 -11.34 -6.28 4.86
C GLY A 233 -11.32 -6.61 3.36
N ASN A 234 -11.29 -5.60 2.49
CA ASN A 234 -11.15 -5.81 1.04
C ASN A 234 -9.82 -6.48 0.69
N ILE A 235 -9.86 -7.46 -0.21
CA ILE A 235 -8.66 -7.99 -0.86
C ILE A 235 -8.21 -6.95 -1.90
N GLU A 236 -6.90 -6.71 -1.96
CA GLU A 236 -6.30 -5.74 -2.87
C GLU A 236 -5.25 -6.46 -3.73
N TYR A 237 -5.08 -6.01 -4.98
CA TYR A 237 -4.19 -6.65 -5.95
C TYR A 237 -3.05 -5.73 -6.34
N PHE A 238 -1.91 -6.29 -6.72
CA PHE A 238 -0.79 -5.56 -7.27
C PHE A 238 -0.68 -5.78 -8.76
N THR A 239 -0.51 -4.72 -9.53
CA THR A 239 0.00 -4.83 -10.91
C THR A 239 1.33 -4.11 -11.03
N TYR A 240 2.27 -4.74 -11.74
CA TYR A 240 3.58 -4.19 -12.05
C TYR A 240 3.62 -3.84 -13.54
N LEU A 241 3.91 -2.58 -13.83
CA LEU A 241 3.84 -1.97 -15.15
C LEU A 241 5.21 -1.43 -15.55
N SER A 242 5.49 -1.38 -16.85
CA SER A 242 6.66 -0.73 -17.43
C SER A 242 6.23 0.19 -18.55
N LYS A 243 6.73 1.43 -18.55
CA LYS A 243 6.52 2.38 -19.64
C LYS A 243 7.24 1.92 -20.92
N LYS A 244 8.36 1.21 -20.78
CA LYS A 244 9.09 0.63 -21.92
C LYS A 244 8.22 -0.40 -22.66
N PRO A 245 7.97 -0.22 -23.97
CA PRO A 245 7.26 -1.20 -24.79
C PRO A 245 7.99 -2.55 -24.85
N GLY A 246 7.25 -3.64 -25.00
CA GLY A 246 7.82 -4.98 -25.22
C GLY A 246 8.48 -5.60 -23.98
N ASN A 247 8.50 -4.90 -22.84
CA ASN A 247 8.99 -5.41 -21.57
C ASN A 247 7.91 -6.23 -20.81
N ALA A 248 6.86 -6.67 -21.50
CA ALA A 248 5.88 -7.58 -20.94
C ALA A 248 6.55 -8.93 -20.68
N SER A 249 6.79 -9.23 -19.41
CA SER A 249 7.47 -10.47 -19.01
C SER A 249 6.53 -11.68 -19.07
N PHE A 250 5.20 -11.44 -19.09
CA PHE A 250 4.19 -12.48 -19.02
C PHE A 250 2.92 -12.07 -19.76
N ASN A 251 2.34 -12.98 -20.55
CA ASN A 251 0.96 -12.80 -21.02
C ASN A 251 0.03 -13.04 -19.83
N ILE A 252 -0.47 -11.96 -19.25
CA ILE A 252 -1.55 -12.04 -18.27
C ILE A 252 -2.83 -12.42 -19.03
N THR A 253 -3.19 -13.70 -18.95
CA THR A 253 -4.42 -14.29 -19.47
C THR A 253 -5.54 -14.23 -18.44
N GLU A 254 -6.79 -14.39 -18.89
CA GLU A 254 -7.96 -14.51 -18.02
C GLU A 254 -7.79 -15.64 -16.99
N ASP A 255 -7.27 -16.81 -17.42
CA ASP A 255 -6.97 -17.92 -16.52
C ASP A 255 -5.94 -17.57 -15.43
N PHE A 256 -4.94 -16.76 -15.77
CA PHE A 256 -3.96 -16.31 -14.78
C PHE A 256 -4.62 -15.37 -13.75
N ILE A 257 -5.42 -14.40 -14.21
CA ILE A 257 -6.18 -13.50 -13.34
C ILE A 257 -7.09 -14.30 -12.41
N ALA A 258 -7.83 -15.27 -12.95
CA ALA A 258 -8.68 -16.17 -12.20
C ALA A 258 -7.90 -16.90 -11.10
N SER A 259 -6.73 -17.45 -11.41
CA SER A 259 -5.91 -18.17 -10.42
C SER A 259 -5.39 -17.27 -9.29
N VAL A 260 -4.96 -16.04 -9.61
CA VAL A 260 -4.55 -15.03 -8.62
C VAL A 260 -5.72 -14.66 -7.70
N VAL A 261 -6.92 -14.46 -8.25
CA VAL A 261 -8.12 -14.18 -7.46
C VAL A 261 -8.45 -15.35 -6.54
N GLU A 262 -8.48 -16.58 -7.06
CA GLU A 262 -8.75 -17.77 -6.25
C GLU A 262 -7.77 -17.94 -5.09
N GLU A 263 -6.47 -17.77 -5.36
CA GLU A 263 -5.43 -17.86 -4.35
C GLU A 263 -5.59 -16.78 -3.26
N SER A 264 -5.83 -15.53 -3.67
CA SER A 264 -6.00 -14.42 -2.73
C SER A 264 -7.16 -14.65 -1.75
N HIS A 265 -8.28 -15.18 -2.23
CA HIS A 265 -9.42 -15.53 -1.38
C HIS A 265 -9.10 -16.72 -0.45
N ARG A 266 -8.45 -17.76 -0.98
CA ARG A 266 -8.05 -18.93 -0.21
C ARG A 266 -7.09 -18.57 0.94
N GLU A 267 -6.19 -17.63 0.72
CA GLU A 267 -5.21 -17.24 1.73
C GLU A 267 -5.75 -16.23 2.74
N LEU A 268 -6.55 -15.26 2.29
CA LEU A 268 -6.92 -14.11 3.11
C LEU A 268 -8.31 -14.24 3.77
N ASP A 269 -9.21 -15.10 3.29
CA ASP A 269 -10.53 -15.35 3.89
C ASP A 269 -10.52 -16.47 4.97
N LYS A 270 -9.34 -16.84 5.48
CA LYS A 270 -9.19 -17.78 6.61
C LYS A 270 -9.56 -17.16 7.96
#